data_AF-A0A924XED1-F1
#
_entry.id   AF-A0A924XED1-F1
#
_cell.length_a   1.000
_cell.length_b   1.000
_cell.length_c   1.000
_cell.angle_alpha   90.00
_cell.angle_beta   90.00
_cell.angle_gamma   90.00
#
_symmetry.space_group_name_H-M   'P 1'
#
loop_
_entity.id
_entity.type
_entity.pdbx_description
1 polymer ?
#
loop_
_entity_poly.entity_id
_entity_poly.type
_entity_poly.pdbx_seq_one_letter_code
_entity_poly.pdbx_strand_id
1 'polypeptide(L)' 'AIAVGNGLATEDRWLDHAGTRMVDGMLVTCGGRIAAVVARGSTMEDARKNAYDGVKHVCFDGMQYRNDIAHEVST' A
#
# COMPACT_ATOMS: atom_id res chain seq x y z
N ALA A 1 10.57 -6.86 9.63
CA ALA A 1 10.36 -5.39 9.66
C ALA A 1 9.68 -4.97 8.36
N ILE A 2 8.93 -3.87 8.40
CA ILE A 2 8.25 -3.28 7.25
C ILE A 2 9.10 -2.09 6.79
N ALA A 3 9.60 -2.16 5.56
CA ALA A 3 10.27 -1.06 4.89
C ALA A 3 9.23 -0.25 4.12
N VAL A 4 9.23 1.06 4.33
CA VAL A 4 8.38 2.02 3.61
C VAL A 4 9.26 3.09 2.99
N GLY A 5 9.24 3.18 1.67
CA GLY A 5 10.00 4.16 0.90
C GLY A 5 9.33 5.53 0.85
N ASN A 6 10.13 6.59 0.78
CA ASN A 6 9.67 7.99 0.80
C ASN A 6 8.71 8.35 -0.35
N GLY A 7 8.75 7.61 -1.47
CA GLY A 7 7.84 7.84 -2.60
C GLY A 7 6.39 7.44 -2.31
N LEU A 8 6.11 6.73 -1.22
CA LEU A 8 4.75 6.27 -0.93
C LEU A 8 3.80 7.40 -0.54
N ALA A 9 4.26 8.31 0.33
CA ALA A 9 3.44 9.35 0.91
C ALA A 9 3.44 10.60 0.03
N THR A 10 2.33 10.81 -0.68
CA THR A 10 2.01 12.02 -1.44
C THR A 10 0.58 12.46 -1.06
N GLU A 11 0.11 13.60 -1.57
CA GLU A 11 -1.28 14.04 -1.33
C GLU A 11 -2.31 13.05 -1.90
N ASP A 12 -1.95 12.37 -2.99
CA ASP A 12 -2.78 11.41 -3.71
C ASP A 12 -2.45 9.96 -3.40
N ARG A 13 -1.53 9.67 -2.47
CA ARG A 13 -1.13 8.30 -2.16
C ARG A 13 -0.61 8.16 -0.74
N TRP A 14 -1.12 7.19 0.00
CA TRP A 14 -0.70 6.95 1.39
C TRP A 14 -0.83 5.48 1.78
N LEU A 15 -0.31 5.16 2.96
CA LEU A 15 -0.41 3.86 3.59
C LEU A 15 -1.33 3.95 4.80
N ASP A 16 -2.42 3.20 4.79
CA ASP A 16 -3.23 3.00 5.98
C ASP A 16 -2.71 1.80 6.77
N HIS A 17 -2.35 2.07 8.01
CA HIS A 17 -1.85 1.06 8.95
C HIS A 17 -3.00 0.20 9.48
N ALA A 18 -2.85 -1.13 9.38
CA ALA A 18 -3.77 -2.08 10.00
C ALA A 18 -3.02 -2.95 11.02
N GLY A 19 -2.59 -4.15 10.63
CA GLY A 19 -1.75 -5.03 11.44
C GLY A 19 -0.28 -4.61 11.47
N THR A 20 0.02 -3.37 11.87
CA THR A 20 1.38 -2.89 12.10
C THR A 20 1.60 -2.40 13.52
N ARG A 21 2.82 -2.51 14.04
CA ARG A 21 3.23 -1.99 15.34
C ARG A 21 4.64 -1.39 15.27
N MET A 22 4.94 -0.39 16.09
CA MET A 22 6.31 0.06 16.34
C MET A 22 6.94 -0.74 17.47
N VAL A 23 8.10 -1.35 17.21
CA VAL A 23 8.92 -2.09 18.20
C VAL A 23 10.36 -1.64 18.02
N ASP A 24 10.97 -1.09 19.06
CA ASP A 24 12.37 -0.63 19.06
C ASP A 24 12.72 0.29 17.87
N GLY A 25 11.80 1.20 17.53
CA GLY A 25 11.95 2.13 16.41
C GLY A 25 11.73 1.51 15.02
N MET A 26 11.39 0.23 14.94
CA MET A 26 11.07 -0.46 13.68
C MET A 26 9.58 -0.69 13.54
N LEU A 27 9.07 -0.47 12.32
CA LEU A 27 7.72 -0.88 11.96
C LEU A 27 7.71 -2.40 11.71
N VAL A 28 6.81 -3.14 12.37
CA VAL A 28 6.69 -4.60 12.25
C VAL A 28 5.25 -5.02 11.99
N THR A 29 5.07 -6.22 11.43
CA THR A 29 3.76 -6.86 11.22
C THR A 29 3.20 -7.38 12.54
N CYS A 30 1.89 -7.23 12.78
CA CYS A 30 1.21 -7.73 13.99
C CYS A 30 -0.23 -8.21 13.76
N GLY A 31 -0.54 -8.74 12.58
CA GLY A 31 -1.87 -9.27 12.25
C GLY A 31 -1.91 -9.94 10.87
N GLY A 32 -3.10 -10.34 10.42
CA GLY A 32 -3.28 -10.97 9.10
C GLY A 32 -3.28 -9.96 7.94
N ARG A 33 -3.98 -8.83 8.08
CA ARG A 33 -3.96 -7.72 7.12
C ARG A 33 -3.03 -6.64 7.65
N ILE A 34 -1.93 -6.38 6.93
CA ILE A 34 -0.84 -5.55 7.44
C ILE A 34 -1.13 -4.06 7.21
N ALA A 35 -1.39 -3.68 5.97
CA ALA A 35 -1.66 -2.30 5.59
C ALA A 35 -2.43 -2.25 4.26
N ALA A 36 -2.97 -1.09 3.93
CA ALA A 36 -3.56 -0.80 2.63
C ALA A 36 -2.82 0.37 1.98
N VAL A 37 -2.37 0.19 0.73
CA VAL A 37 -1.93 1.32 -0.09
C VAL A 37 -3.16 1.91 -0.75
N VAL A 38 -3.40 3.18 -0.49
CA VAL A 38 -4.54 3.92 -1.03
C VAL A 38 -4.01 5.00 -1.96
N ALA A 39 -4.68 5.19 -3.09
CA ALA A 39 -4.35 6.27 -4.00
C ALA A 39 -5.57 6.89 -4.66
N ARG A 40 -5.41 8.13 -5.11
CA ARG A 40 -6.37 8.90 -5.91
C ARG A 40 -5.85 9.05 -7.34
N GLY A 41 -6.77 9.33 -8.26
CA GLY A 41 -6.50 9.57 -9.66
C GLY A 41 -7.73 10.18 -10.33
N SER A 42 -7.53 10.81 -11.49
CA SER A 42 -8.63 11.43 -12.26
C SER A 42 -9.57 10.38 -12.86
N THR A 43 -9.08 9.18 -13.09
CA THR A 43 -9.85 8.01 -13.51
C THR A 43 -9.63 6.82 -12.56
N MET A 44 -10.48 5.79 -12.67
CA MET A 44 -10.29 4.54 -11.93
C MET A 44 -8.95 3.87 -12.31
N GLU A 45 -8.57 3.93 -13.59
CA GLU A 45 -7.31 3.39 -14.08
C GLU A 45 -6.11 4.12 -13.48
N ASP A 46 -6.16 5.46 -13.40
CA ASP A 46 -5.11 6.27 -12.78
C ASP A 46 -4.98 5.96 -11.29
N ALA A 47 -6.09 5.91 -10.56
CA ALA A 47 -6.08 5.60 -9.13
C ALA A 47 -5.50 4.19 -8.88
N ARG A 48 -5.90 3.21 -9.70
CA ARG A 48 -5.39 1.83 -9.66
C ARG A 48 -3.89 1.79 -9.93
N LYS A 49 -3.43 2.45 -10.99
CA LYS A 49 -2.01 2.55 -11.33
C LYS A 49 -1.22 3.20 -10.20
N ASN A 50 -1.71 4.33 -9.66
CA ASN A 50 -1.05 5.04 -8.56
C ASN A 50 -0.93 4.19 -7.30
N ALA A 51 -1.99 3.43 -6.96
CA ALA A 51 -1.98 2.50 -5.83
C ALA A 51 -0.92 1.40 -6.03
N TYR A 52 -0.88 0.77 -7.21
CA TYR A 52 0.12 -0.26 -7.53
C TYR A 52 1.55 0.27 -7.60
N ASP A 53 1.75 1.49 -8.10
CA ASP A 53 3.04 2.18 -8.02
C ASP A 53 3.43 2.43 -6.54
N GLY A 54 2.44 2.64 -5.65
CA GLY A 54 2.65 2.78 -4.21
C GLY A 54 3.11 1.50 -3.54
N VAL A 55 2.50 0.36 -3.90
CA VAL A 55 2.88 -0.96 -3.35
C VAL A 55 4.38 -1.24 -3.53
N LYS A 56 5.00 -0.76 -4.62
CA LYS A 56 6.45 -0.90 -4.88
C LYS A 56 7.33 -0.23 -3.83
N HIS A 57 6.78 0.70 -3.05
CA HIS A 57 7.48 1.38 -1.95
C HIS A 57 7.31 0.67 -0.60
N VAL A 58 6.56 -0.43 -0.51
CA VAL A 58 6.38 -1.20 0.72
C VAL A 58 7.00 -2.58 0.53
N CYS A 59 7.79 -3.04 1.51
CA CYS A 59 8.37 -4.36 1.47
C CYS A 59 8.49 -4.96 2.87
N PHE A 60 8.14 -6.23 3.00
CA PHE A 60 8.39 -7.04 4.18
C PHE A 60 8.39 -8.52 3.79
N ASP A 61 9.00 -9.35 4.64
CA ASP A 61 9.06 -10.79 4.42
C ASP A 61 7.65 -11.43 4.34
N GLY A 62 7.45 -12.30 3.35
CA GLY A 62 6.15 -12.95 3.12
C GLY A 62 5.02 -12.02 2.62
N MET A 63 5.33 -10.81 2.13
CA MET A 63 4.30 -9.88 1.63
C MET A 63 3.45 -10.51 0.52
N GLN A 64 2.13 -10.38 0.65
CA GLN A 64 1.15 -10.80 -0.34
C GLN A 64 0.18 -9.66 -0.62
N TYR A 65 -0.16 -9.45 -1.88
CA TYR A 65 -1.18 -8.49 -2.30
C TYR A 65 -1.79 -8.92 -3.64
N ARG A 66 -3.01 -8.45 -3.90
CA ARG A 66 -3.74 -8.70 -5.14
C ARG A 66 -3.33 -7.72 -6.22
N ASN A 67 -3.16 -8.18 -7.46
CA ASN A 67 -2.83 -7.36 -8.64
C ASN A 67 -4.04 -7.06 -9.56
N ASP A 68 -5.23 -7.48 -9.15
CA ASP A 68 -6.49 -7.44 -9.91
C ASP A 68 -7.55 -6.52 -9.30
N ILE A 69 -7.18 -5.68 -8.33
CA ILE A 69 -8.12 -4.73 -7.71
C ILE A 69 -8.57 -3.72 -8.79
N ALA A 70 -9.89 -3.56 -8.92
CA ALA A 70 -10.55 -2.70 -9.90
C ALA A 70 -10.19 -3.01 -11.38
N HIS A 71 -9.84 -4.26 -11.70
CA HIS A 71 -9.45 -4.66 -13.06
C HIS A 71 -10.60 -4.61 -14.09
N GLU A 72 -11.83 -4.86 -13.66
CA GLU A 72 -13.02 -4.95 -14.55
C GLU A 72 -14.01 -3.79 -14.38
N VAL A 73 -13.65 -2.76 -13.62
CA VAL A 73 -14.53 -1.61 -13.39
C VAL A 73 -14.39 -0.65 -14.58
N SER A 74 -15.22 -0.88 -15.60
CA SER A 74 -15.43 0.04 -16.72
C SER A 74 -16.55 1.01 -16.35
N THR A 75 -16.22 2.28 -16.14
CA THR A 75 -17.21 3.38 -16.05
C THR A 75 -16.92 4.37 -17.15
#